data_AF-A0A8U0A5F2-F1
#
_entry.id   AF-A0A8U0A5F2-F1
#
_cell.length_a   1.000
_cell.length_b   1.000
_cell.length_c   1.000
_cell.angle_alpha   90.00
_cell.angle_beta   90.00
_cell.angle_gamma   90.00
#
_symmetry.space_group_name_H-M   'P 1'
#
loop_
_entity.id
_entity.type
_entity.pdbx_description
1 polymer ?
#
loop_
_entity_poly.entity_id
_entity_poly.type
_entity_poly.pdbx_seq_one_letter_code
_entity_poly.pdbx_strand_id
1 'polypeptide(L)'
;MVRDERTHGNDSATPRGVVSRREMLGATVTGALALAAPGVVGRGAAGIPTPWLHRDGNLIKDPSDNTVILRGVNVPDPKRMDTKAFRPNATETIRRVTNESENWYARVIRLPVQPVDIGDHDPGGIPPVPGFTERQLERYVSDYLRPAVDDCAEQGVYCIVDYHRHRGEDDSHAYTSQGIHDELTMFWETVAPEFAEDSHVLFEVYNEPIHPFQGHYEPNVDVDPTDDEAIETWNTWKDAAQPWVDTIRSNAPQNVILIGSPRWSQWTYQAPRNEFDGDNLAYTGHVYAHPSLRPLSTYFGEPSRHVPVFMTEFGWGPYGAEWLKGTAEVEGEEFKAFFENHDVHWQVWCFDSKWSPAMLDHDWSINSYGTFWQDVLAQQRSSALPETTGFE
;
A
#
# COMPACT_ATOMS: atom_id res chain seq x y z
N MET A 1 69.45 36.74 -24.30
CA MET A 1 70.32 36.00 -25.22
C MET A 1 69.64 34.68 -25.56
N VAL A 2 69.21 34.54 -26.82
CA VAL A 2 69.30 33.32 -27.66
C VAL A 2 68.63 32.01 -27.17
N ARG A 3 67.57 31.61 -27.91
CA ARG A 3 67.18 30.25 -28.40
C ARG A 3 66.86 29.14 -27.36
N ASP A 4 66.11 28.07 -27.63
CA ASP A 4 65.35 27.55 -28.78
C ASP A 4 64.37 26.47 -28.23
N GLU A 5 63.20 26.37 -28.85
CA GLU A 5 62.54 25.14 -29.35
C GLU A 5 62.72 23.76 -28.65
N ARG A 6 61.61 23.13 -28.17
CA ARG A 6 60.95 21.90 -28.72
C ARG A 6 60.04 21.09 -27.75
N THR A 7 58.87 20.76 -28.29
CA THR A 7 58.10 19.47 -28.28
C THR A 7 57.50 18.81 -27.02
N HIS A 8 56.19 18.53 -27.15
CA HIS A 8 55.37 17.35 -26.76
C HIS A 8 55.25 16.88 -25.31
N GLY A 9 53.99 16.69 -24.88
CA GLY A 9 53.60 15.86 -23.73
C GLY A 9 52.14 16.10 -23.33
N ASN A 10 51.22 15.34 -23.93
CA ASN A 10 49.81 15.29 -23.59
C ASN A 10 49.62 14.25 -22.48
N ASP A 11 49.02 14.60 -21.34
CA ASP A 11 48.43 13.63 -20.40
C ASP A 11 47.37 14.34 -19.54
N SER A 12 46.09 14.06 -19.85
CA SER A 12 44.95 14.41 -19.01
C SER A 12 44.42 13.12 -18.40
N ALA A 13 44.51 13.04 -17.07
CA ALA A 13 43.97 11.95 -16.27
C ALA A 13 42.44 12.07 -16.21
N THR A 14 41.74 11.00 -16.61
CA THR A 14 40.29 10.81 -16.53
C THR A 14 39.89 10.34 -15.12
N PRO A 15 38.79 10.83 -14.52
CA PRO A 15 38.21 10.23 -13.33
C PRO A 15 37.27 9.07 -13.69
N ARG A 16 37.28 8.02 -12.85
CA ARG A 16 36.45 6.82 -12.95
C ARG A 16 34.97 7.15 -12.77
N GLY A 17 34.17 6.84 -13.79
CA GLY A 17 32.71 6.82 -13.73
C GLY A 17 32.18 5.52 -13.11
N VAL A 18 31.13 5.67 -12.30
CA VAL A 18 30.29 4.60 -11.76
C VAL A 18 29.39 4.09 -12.89
N VAL A 19 29.43 2.79 -13.18
CA VAL A 19 28.62 2.14 -14.22
C VAL A 19 27.31 1.66 -13.60
N SER A 20 26.18 2.24 -14.04
CA SER A 20 24.83 1.74 -13.77
C SER A 20 24.56 0.50 -14.64
N ARG A 21 23.91 -0.52 -14.09
CA ARG A 21 23.62 -1.83 -14.74
C ARG A 21 22.66 -1.76 -15.94
N ARG A 22 22.29 -0.57 -16.43
CA ARG A 22 21.32 -0.39 -17.53
C ARG A 22 21.92 -0.43 -18.95
N GLU A 23 23.22 -0.67 -19.11
CA GLU A 23 23.89 -0.70 -20.43
C GLU A 23 24.34 -2.09 -20.94
N MET A 24 23.87 -3.19 -20.34
CA MET A 24 23.97 -4.52 -20.96
C MET A 24 22.60 -4.97 -21.44
N LEU A 25 22.13 -4.39 -22.54
CA LEU A 25 21.17 -4.95 -23.52
C LEU A 25 20.85 -3.86 -24.56
N GLY A 26 21.76 -3.64 -25.50
CA GLY A 26 21.59 -2.58 -26.49
C GLY A 26 22.53 -2.69 -27.68
N ALA A 27 22.41 -3.76 -28.47
CA ALA A 27 22.85 -3.77 -29.87
C ALA A 27 22.36 -5.03 -30.60
N THR A 28 21.17 -4.98 -31.20
CA THR A 28 20.93 -5.31 -32.63
C THR A 28 19.44 -5.18 -32.93
N VAL A 29 19.08 -4.07 -33.59
CA VAL A 29 17.80 -3.94 -34.30
C VAL A 29 18.01 -4.54 -35.69
N THR A 30 17.37 -5.68 -35.96
CA THR A 30 17.04 -6.08 -37.33
C THR A 30 15.74 -6.90 -37.28
N GLY A 31 14.75 -6.47 -38.06
CA GLY A 31 13.35 -6.76 -37.83
C GLY A 31 12.91 -8.23 -37.95
N ALA A 32 11.99 -8.58 -37.08
CA ALA A 32 10.88 -9.50 -37.31
C ALA A 32 9.79 -9.15 -36.29
N LEU A 33 8.54 -8.97 -36.74
CA LEU A 33 7.39 -8.95 -35.83
C LEU A 33 7.34 -10.30 -35.11
N ALA A 34 7.77 -10.34 -33.86
CA ALA A 34 7.51 -11.43 -32.95
C ALA A 34 6.38 -10.97 -32.03
N LEU A 35 5.19 -11.57 -32.21
CA LEU A 35 4.16 -11.60 -31.19
C LEU A 35 4.82 -12.14 -29.92
N ALA A 36 4.98 -11.29 -28.90
CA ALA A 36 5.41 -11.74 -27.59
C ALA A 36 4.30 -12.63 -27.02
N ALA A 37 4.46 -13.94 -27.14
CA ALA A 37 3.68 -14.88 -26.35
C ALA A 37 4.01 -14.64 -24.88
N PRO A 38 3.01 -14.63 -23.97
CA PRO A 38 3.29 -14.52 -22.55
C PRO A 38 4.17 -15.70 -22.14
N GLY A 39 5.31 -15.38 -21.55
CA GLY A 39 6.23 -16.38 -21.02
C GLY A 39 5.47 -17.26 -20.03
N VAL A 40 5.48 -18.57 -20.29
CA VAL A 40 5.07 -19.57 -19.31
C VAL A 40 6.02 -19.44 -18.12
N VAL A 41 5.58 -18.74 -17.08
CA VAL A 41 6.20 -18.81 -15.77
C VAL A 41 6.12 -20.27 -15.35
N GLY A 42 7.28 -20.86 -15.06
CA GLY A 42 7.39 -22.26 -14.66
C GLY A 42 6.43 -22.56 -13.51
N ARG A 43 5.69 -23.66 -13.62
CA ARG A 43 4.88 -24.26 -12.56
C ARG A 43 5.77 -24.42 -11.31
N GLY A 44 5.60 -23.53 -10.34
CA GLY A 44 6.41 -23.48 -9.13
C GLY A 44 6.03 -22.37 -8.14
N ALA A 45 5.28 -21.33 -8.55
CA ALA A 45 4.71 -20.39 -7.60
C ALA A 45 3.48 -21.04 -6.92
N ALA A 46 3.49 -21.09 -5.58
CA ALA A 46 2.34 -21.50 -4.77
C ALA A 46 1.25 -20.41 -4.69
N GLY A 47 1.43 -19.28 -5.37
CA GLY A 47 0.49 -18.16 -5.36
C GLY A 47 -0.66 -18.25 -6.38
N ILE A 48 -1.32 -17.11 -6.56
CA ILE A 48 -2.43 -16.91 -7.50
C ILE A 48 -1.92 -16.19 -8.76
N PRO A 49 -2.62 -16.29 -9.91
CA PRO A 49 -2.39 -15.35 -11.00
C PRO A 49 -2.73 -13.93 -10.53
N THR A 50 -1.95 -12.97 -11.01
CA THR A 50 -2.12 -11.54 -10.67
C THR A 50 -2.37 -10.69 -11.92
N PRO A 51 -3.44 -10.97 -12.71
CA PRO A 51 -3.75 -10.14 -13.88
C PRO A 51 -4.14 -8.73 -13.48
N TRP A 52 -4.16 -7.82 -14.46
CA TRP A 52 -4.73 -6.48 -14.29
C TRP A 52 -6.17 -6.58 -13.76
N LEU A 53 -6.38 -6.00 -12.58
CA LEU A 53 -7.71 -5.87 -11.99
C LEU A 53 -8.37 -4.58 -12.46
N HIS A 54 -9.67 -4.62 -12.63
CA HIS A 54 -10.46 -3.44 -12.98
C HIS A 54 -11.73 -3.34 -12.13
N ARG A 55 -12.15 -2.12 -11.87
CA ARG A 55 -13.45 -1.82 -11.26
C ARG A 55 -14.59 -2.09 -12.25
N ASP A 56 -15.63 -2.76 -11.77
CA ASP A 56 -16.94 -2.87 -12.42
C ASP A 56 -18.03 -2.56 -11.38
N GLY A 57 -18.65 -1.38 -11.48
CA GLY A 57 -19.59 -0.89 -10.48
C GLY A 57 -18.96 -0.80 -9.10
N ASN A 58 -19.49 -1.57 -8.15
CA ASN A 58 -19.01 -1.67 -6.77
C ASN A 58 -18.00 -2.81 -6.54
N LEU A 59 -17.62 -3.55 -7.59
CA LEU A 59 -16.77 -4.73 -7.50
C LEU A 59 -15.41 -4.50 -8.18
N ILE A 60 -14.44 -5.33 -7.79
CA ILE A 60 -13.18 -5.52 -8.52
C ILE A 60 -13.26 -6.85 -9.27
N LYS A 61 -12.82 -6.85 -10.53
CA LYS A 61 -12.84 -8.00 -11.41
C LYS A 61 -11.52 -8.25 -12.11
N ASP A 62 -11.29 -9.50 -12.46
CA ASP A 62 -10.21 -9.91 -13.37
C ASP A 62 -10.62 -9.75 -14.85
N PRO A 63 -9.70 -9.93 -15.83
CA PRO A 63 -10.04 -9.81 -17.25
C PRO A 63 -11.03 -10.87 -17.79
N SER A 64 -11.35 -11.90 -17.00
CA SER A 64 -12.31 -12.94 -17.34
C SER A 64 -13.70 -12.69 -16.73
N ASP A 65 -13.93 -11.49 -16.17
CA ASP A 65 -15.16 -11.04 -15.52
C ASP A 65 -15.45 -11.71 -14.16
N ASN A 66 -14.46 -12.40 -13.57
CA ASN A 66 -14.61 -12.98 -12.24
C ASN A 66 -14.49 -11.89 -11.17
N THR A 67 -15.41 -11.90 -10.20
CA THR A 67 -15.30 -11.06 -9.00
C THR A 67 -14.12 -11.50 -8.15
N VAL A 68 -13.26 -10.55 -7.80
CA VAL A 68 -12.07 -10.76 -6.98
C VAL A 68 -12.24 -10.07 -5.63
N ILE A 69 -11.98 -10.78 -4.54
CA ILE A 69 -11.90 -10.22 -3.18
C ILE A 69 -10.51 -10.54 -2.61
N LEU A 70 -9.67 -9.50 -2.53
CA LEU A 70 -8.30 -9.62 -2.05
C LEU A 70 -8.26 -9.59 -0.52
N ARG A 71 -7.56 -10.58 0.05
CA ARG A 71 -7.46 -10.80 1.49
C ARG A 71 -6.00 -11.00 1.85
N GLY A 72 -5.54 -10.32 2.90
CA GLY A 72 -4.11 -10.18 3.10
C GLY A 72 -3.70 -9.66 4.47
N VAL A 73 -2.43 -9.29 4.54
CA VAL A 73 -1.80 -8.77 5.75
C VAL A 73 -1.03 -7.49 5.44
N ASN A 74 -0.93 -6.62 6.44
CA ASN A 74 0.08 -5.58 6.48
C ASN A 74 1.38 -6.18 7.02
N VAL A 75 2.50 -5.80 6.41
CA VAL A 75 3.85 -6.08 6.92
C VAL A 75 4.50 -4.77 7.35
N PRO A 76 5.63 -4.78 8.09
CA PRO A 76 6.38 -3.56 8.34
C PRO A 76 6.88 -2.90 7.05
N ASP A 77 7.27 -1.64 7.16
CA ASP A 77 7.92 -0.89 6.07
C ASP A 77 9.11 -1.70 5.48
N PRO A 78 9.24 -1.80 4.14
CA PRO A 78 10.31 -2.55 3.47
C PRO A 78 11.73 -2.26 4.00
N LYS A 79 12.12 -0.99 4.13
CA LYS A 79 13.43 -0.62 4.66
C LYS A 79 13.55 -1.00 6.12
N ARG A 80 12.46 -0.90 6.86
CA ARG A 80 12.42 -1.28 8.28
C ARG A 80 12.61 -2.79 8.48
N MET A 81 12.10 -3.63 7.58
CA MET A 81 12.36 -5.08 7.59
C MET A 81 13.84 -5.35 7.27
N ASP A 82 14.39 -4.70 6.25
CA ASP A 82 15.72 -5.02 5.73
C ASP A 82 16.88 -4.49 6.57
N THR A 83 16.67 -3.42 7.34
CA THR A 83 17.76 -2.74 8.07
C THR A 83 17.81 -3.05 9.56
N LYS A 84 16.79 -3.71 10.12
CA LYS A 84 16.73 -4.03 11.55
C LYS A 84 17.05 -5.50 11.77
N ALA A 85 18.23 -5.79 12.31
CA ALA A 85 18.73 -7.15 12.51
C ALA A 85 17.82 -8.07 13.37
N PHE A 86 16.90 -7.50 14.15
CA PHE A 86 15.93 -8.27 14.92
C PHE A 86 14.68 -8.65 14.12
N ARG A 87 14.49 -8.12 12.90
CA ARG A 87 13.41 -8.44 11.99
C ARG A 87 13.88 -9.38 10.87
N PRO A 88 13.02 -10.30 10.40
CA PRO A 88 13.19 -10.88 9.08
C PRO A 88 13.13 -9.76 8.05
N ASN A 89 13.87 -9.93 6.96
CA ASN A 89 13.85 -8.99 5.83
C ASN A 89 12.54 -9.13 5.03
N ALA A 90 12.34 -8.25 4.04
CA ALA A 90 11.13 -8.23 3.22
C ALA A 90 10.85 -9.59 2.56
N THR A 91 11.86 -10.18 1.91
CA THR A 91 11.75 -11.47 1.23
C THR A 91 11.30 -12.59 2.17
N GLU A 92 11.92 -12.72 3.33
CA GLU A 92 11.56 -13.74 4.32
C GLU A 92 10.14 -13.49 4.85
N THR A 93 9.81 -12.23 5.13
CA THR A 93 8.48 -11.85 5.64
C THR A 93 7.38 -12.18 4.64
N ILE A 94 7.54 -11.78 3.38
CA ILE A 94 6.62 -12.04 2.27
C ILE A 94 6.43 -13.55 2.07
N ARG A 95 7.52 -14.33 2.09
CA ARG A 95 7.44 -15.80 1.98
C ARG A 95 6.68 -16.42 3.15
N ARG A 96 6.85 -15.94 4.37
CA ARG A 96 6.13 -16.47 5.54
C ARG A 96 4.63 -16.28 5.43
N VAL A 97 4.17 -15.08 5.07
CA VAL A 97 2.73 -14.75 4.99
C VAL A 97 2.03 -15.32 3.75
N THR A 98 2.79 -15.93 2.84
CA THR A 98 2.31 -16.62 1.64
C THR A 98 2.59 -18.13 1.67
N ASN A 99 3.17 -18.64 2.77
CA ASN A 99 3.56 -20.05 2.88
C ASN A 99 2.34 -20.96 3.11
N GLU A 100 1.84 -21.55 2.03
CA GLU A 100 0.70 -22.46 2.08
C GLU A 100 0.96 -23.72 2.95
N SER A 101 2.22 -24.17 3.08
CA SER A 101 2.57 -25.31 3.94
C SER A 101 2.47 -25.01 5.44
N GLU A 102 2.44 -23.73 5.78
CA GLU A 102 2.22 -23.21 7.13
C GLU A 102 0.82 -22.61 7.28
N ASN A 103 -0.13 -22.93 6.39
CA ASN A 103 -1.50 -22.40 6.35
C ASN A 103 -1.61 -20.88 6.15
N TRP A 104 -0.57 -20.23 5.63
CA TRP A 104 -0.65 -18.82 5.26
C TRP A 104 -1.06 -18.67 3.79
N TYR A 105 -2.09 -17.86 3.55
CA TYR A 105 -2.71 -17.68 2.25
C TYR A 105 -3.02 -16.20 1.97
N ALA A 106 -2.16 -15.27 2.41
CA ALA A 106 -2.30 -13.87 1.99
C ALA A 106 -2.23 -13.79 0.46
N ARG A 107 -3.23 -13.15 -0.15
CA ARG A 107 -3.32 -12.95 -1.61
C ARG A 107 -3.01 -11.51 -2.03
N VAL A 108 -2.88 -10.64 -1.03
CA VAL A 108 -2.36 -9.29 -1.17
C VAL A 108 -1.49 -8.96 0.04
N ILE A 109 -0.39 -8.25 -0.17
CA ILE A 109 0.49 -7.75 0.90
C ILE A 109 0.49 -6.23 0.84
N ARG A 110 0.22 -5.58 1.96
CA ARG A 110 0.31 -4.12 2.04
C ARG A 110 1.68 -3.71 2.55
N LEU A 111 2.37 -2.88 1.75
CA LEU A 111 3.71 -2.36 1.99
C LEU A 111 3.60 -0.89 2.44
N PRO A 112 3.61 -0.61 3.75
CA PRO A 112 3.49 0.75 4.27
C PRO A 112 4.80 1.52 4.08
N VAL A 113 4.86 2.40 3.09
CA VAL A 113 6.03 3.21 2.75
C VAL A 113 6.07 4.47 3.61
N GLN A 114 6.88 4.47 4.68
CA GLN A 114 6.84 5.55 5.67
C GLN A 114 7.77 6.71 5.30
N PRO A 115 7.29 7.97 5.36
CA PRO A 115 8.18 9.14 5.23
C PRO A 115 9.31 9.14 6.28
N VAL A 116 9.04 8.60 7.48
CA VAL A 116 10.05 8.39 8.54
C VAL A 116 11.20 7.51 8.04
N ASP A 117 10.88 6.38 7.40
CA ASP A 117 11.88 5.43 6.93
C ASP A 117 12.58 5.92 5.65
N ILE A 118 11.85 6.53 4.71
CA ILE A 118 12.45 7.15 3.53
C ILE A 118 13.47 8.21 3.95
N GLY A 119 13.08 9.10 4.88
CA GLY A 119 13.90 10.23 5.34
C GLY A 119 15.03 9.89 6.31
N ASP A 120 15.21 8.62 6.69
CA ASP A 120 16.16 8.18 7.72
C ASP A 120 15.92 8.80 9.10
N HIS A 121 14.66 9.08 9.44
CA HIS A 121 14.26 9.65 10.74
C HIS A 121 14.13 8.58 11.82
N ASP A 122 14.12 9.02 13.08
CA ASP A 122 13.98 8.13 14.21
C ASP A 122 12.63 7.38 14.19
N PRO A 123 12.63 6.04 14.36
CA PRO A 123 11.40 5.26 14.38
C PRO A 123 10.39 5.77 15.41
N GLY A 124 9.13 5.87 15.01
CA GLY A 124 8.05 6.33 15.89
C GLY A 124 8.03 7.84 16.13
N GLY A 125 8.84 8.63 15.42
CA GLY A 125 8.72 10.09 15.37
C GLY A 125 7.59 10.58 14.46
N ILE A 126 7.40 11.90 14.42
CA ILE A 126 6.63 12.61 13.40
C ILE A 126 7.67 13.13 12.39
N PRO A 127 7.63 12.70 11.12
CA PRO A 127 8.58 13.19 10.13
C PRO A 127 8.31 14.67 9.83
N PRO A 128 9.33 15.48 9.53
CA PRO A 128 9.13 16.86 9.08
C PRO A 128 8.32 16.91 7.78
N VAL A 129 7.99 18.12 7.33
CA VAL A 129 7.36 18.37 6.03
C VAL A 129 8.29 19.27 5.19
N PRO A 130 8.86 18.79 4.07
CA PRO A 130 8.75 17.42 3.57
C PRO A 130 9.53 16.40 4.43
N GLY A 131 9.03 15.17 4.49
CA GLY A 131 9.62 14.08 5.27
C GLY A 131 10.89 13.51 4.67
N PHE A 132 11.17 13.77 3.40
CA PHE A 132 12.33 13.24 2.69
C PHE A 132 12.68 14.10 1.47
N THR A 133 13.86 13.86 0.92
CA THR A 133 14.29 14.41 -0.36
C THR A 133 14.04 13.42 -1.50
N GLU A 134 13.96 13.91 -2.74
CA GLU A 134 13.82 13.06 -3.95
C GLU A 134 14.91 11.98 -4.01
N ARG A 135 16.18 12.33 -3.75
CA ARG A 135 17.28 11.36 -3.72
C ARG A 135 17.09 10.26 -2.67
N GLN A 136 16.55 10.61 -1.49
CA GLN A 136 16.26 9.61 -0.46
C GLN A 136 15.13 8.70 -0.91
N LEU A 137 14.12 9.23 -1.58
CA LEU A 137 13.02 8.46 -2.17
C LEU A 137 13.51 7.53 -3.28
N GLU A 138 14.25 8.02 -4.27
CA GLU A 138 14.82 7.21 -5.36
C GLU A 138 15.64 6.04 -4.80
N ARG A 139 16.48 6.31 -3.79
CA ARG A 139 17.25 5.29 -3.11
C ARG A 139 16.35 4.31 -2.37
N TYR A 140 15.36 4.79 -1.64
CA TYR A 140 14.42 3.93 -0.92
C TYR A 140 13.68 2.99 -1.88
N VAL A 141 13.22 3.53 -3.01
CA VAL A 141 12.53 2.78 -4.06
C VAL A 141 13.43 1.70 -4.62
N SER A 142 14.65 2.06 -5.05
CA SER A 142 15.57 1.11 -5.67
C SER A 142 16.14 0.06 -4.71
N ASP A 143 16.45 0.45 -3.47
CA ASP A 143 17.14 -0.44 -2.51
C ASP A 143 16.16 -1.35 -1.74
N TYR A 144 14.90 -0.94 -1.55
CA TYR A 144 13.96 -1.62 -0.65
C TYR A 144 12.58 -1.88 -1.22
N LEU A 145 11.91 -0.86 -1.79
CA LEU A 145 10.52 -1.02 -2.23
C LEU A 145 10.40 -1.92 -3.46
N ARG A 146 11.21 -1.68 -4.50
CA ARG A 146 11.20 -2.48 -5.74
C ARG A 146 11.48 -3.96 -5.45
N PRO A 147 12.53 -4.34 -4.69
CA PRO A 147 12.74 -5.73 -4.28
C PRO A 147 11.54 -6.36 -3.55
N ALA A 148 10.89 -5.63 -2.64
CA ALA A 148 9.71 -6.14 -1.94
C ALA A 148 8.49 -6.33 -2.87
N VAL A 149 8.28 -5.42 -3.83
CA VAL A 149 7.25 -5.55 -4.86
C VAL A 149 7.54 -6.74 -5.79
N ASP A 150 8.80 -6.98 -6.14
CA ASP A 150 9.24 -8.14 -6.92
C ASP A 150 9.01 -9.45 -6.17
N ASP A 151 9.34 -9.49 -4.88
CA ASP A 151 9.08 -10.65 -4.04
C ASP A 151 7.58 -10.99 -4.00
N CYS A 152 6.70 -9.99 -4.00
CA CYS A 152 5.25 -10.21 -4.10
C CYS A 152 4.87 -10.85 -5.45
N ALA A 153 5.43 -10.38 -6.56
CA ALA A 153 5.23 -10.98 -7.88
C ALA A 153 5.71 -12.44 -7.92
N GLU A 154 6.90 -12.72 -7.38
CA GLU A 154 7.48 -14.06 -7.33
C GLU A 154 6.65 -15.03 -6.46
N GLN A 155 6.04 -14.53 -5.38
CA GLN A 155 5.11 -15.32 -4.57
C GLN A 155 3.70 -15.43 -5.17
N GLY A 156 3.41 -14.76 -6.29
CA GLY A 156 2.10 -14.78 -6.95
C GLY A 156 1.02 -14.13 -6.09
N VAL A 157 1.29 -12.93 -5.56
CA VAL A 157 0.33 -12.15 -4.78
C VAL A 157 0.31 -10.70 -5.23
N TYR A 158 -0.83 -10.04 -5.04
CA TYR A 158 -0.91 -8.59 -5.22
C TYR A 158 -0.11 -7.87 -4.14
N CYS A 159 0.27 -6.62 -4.40
CA CYS A 159 0.82 -5.74 -3.38
C CYS A 159 0.17 -4.36 -3.42
N ILE A 160 -0.13 -3.82 -2.25
CA ILE A 160 -0.56 -2.43 -2.08
C ILE A 160 0.67 -1.62 -1.70
N VAL A 161 1.07 -0.67 -2.56
CA VAL A 161 2.08 0.33 -2.25
C VAL A 161 1.36 1.51 -1.61
N ASP A 162 1.55 1.65 -0.31
CA ASP A 162 0.86 2.64 0.52
C ASP A 162 1.79 3.77 0.92
N TYR A 163 1.42 5.02 0.59
CA TYR A 163 2.09 6.17 1.16
C TYR A 163 1.68 6.36 2.63
N HIS A 164 2.52 5.85 3.53
CA HIS A 164 2.15 5.55 4.92
C HIS A 164 2.35 6.73 5.87
N ARG A 165 1.58 7.79 5.67
CA ARG A 165 1.50 8.95 6.58
C ARG A 165 0.23 8.90 7.43
N HIS A 166 0.39 9.11 8.73
CA HIS A 166 -0.70 9.07 9.71
C HIS A 166 -0.46 9.96 10.94
N ARG A 167 0.53 10.86 10.88
CA ARG A 167 0.96 11.67 12.02
C ARG A 167 1.20 13.11 11.61
N GLY A 168 0.99 14.00 12.57
CA GLY A 168 1.26 15.41 12.46
C GLY A 168 1.15 16.10 13.80
N GLU A 169 1.83 17.24 13.91
CA GLU A 169 1.89 18.04 15.14
C GLU A 169 1.15 19.37 15.02
N ASP A 170 0.98 19.87 13.80
CA ASP A 170 0.38 21.17 13.49
C ASP A 170 -0.14 21.22 12.04
N ASP A 171 -0.67 22.39 11.64
CA ASP A 171 -1.25 22.65 10.32
C ASP A 171 -0.26 22.46 9.15
N SER A 172 1.06 22.41 9.40
CA SER A 172 2.02 22.07 8.33
C SER A 172 1.85 20.62 7.86
N HIS A 173 1.30 19.75 8.71
CA HIS A 173 1.01 18.35 8.40
C HIS A 173 -0.39 18.13 7.84
N ALA A 174 -1.19 19.19 7.71
CA ALA A 174 -2.52 19.11 7.12
C ALA A 174 -2.40 18.58 5.69
N TYR A 175 -3.32 17.71 5.26
CA TYR A 175 -3.33 17.25 3.88
C TYR A 175 -3.63 18.38 2.88
N THR A 176 -4.13 19.53 3.36
CA THR A 176 -4.33 20.75 2.58
C THR A 176 -3.11 21.67 2.55
N SER A 177 -2.02 21.33 3.24
CA SER A 177 -0.82 22.16 3.29
C SER A 177 -0.01 22.03 1.99
N GLN A 178 0.63 23.12 1.57
CA GLN A 178 1.50 23.10 0.39
C GLN A 178 2.66 22.11 0.57
N GLY A 179 3.21 21.98 1.77
CA GLY A 179 4.32 21.08 2.04
C GLY A 179 3.94 19.61 1.87
N ILE A 180 2.74 19.21 2.31
CA ILE A 180 2.21 17.86 2.07
C ILE A 180 1.90 17.67 0.59
N HIS A 181 1.33 18.67 -0.08
CA HIS A 181 1.10 18.61 -1.51
C HIS A 181 2.39 18.38 -2.31
N ASP A 182 3.46 19.13 -2.00
CA ASP A 182 4.76 18.98 -2.66
C ASP A 182 5.39 17.61 -2.35
N GLU A 183 5.28 17.12 -1.10
CA GLU A 183 5.81 15.81 -0.69
C GLU A 183 5.09 14.65 -1.41
N LEU A 184 3.76 14.66 -1.46
CA LEU A 184 2.96 13.63 -2.14
C LEU A 184 3.14 13.69 -3.66
N THR A 185 3.27 14.89 -4.23
CA THR A 185 3.54 15.04 -5.66
C THR A 185 4.90 14.43 -6.00
N MET A 186 5.96 14.78 -5.26
CA MET A 186 7.28 14.15 -5.41
C MET A 186 7.21 12.63 -5.25
N PHE A 187 6.46 12.15 -4.26
CA PHE A 187 6.29 10.72 -4.03
C PHE A 187 5.68 10.02 -5.24
N TRP A 188 4.50 10.47 -5.70
CA TRP A 188 3.77 9.82 -6.76
C TRP A 188 4.38 10.03 -8.15
N GLU A 189 5.06 11.14 -8.41
CA GLU A 189 5.86 11.34 -9.63
C GLU A 189 7.06 10.37 -9.72
N THR A 190 7.57 9.90 -8.57
CA THR A 190 8.66 8.91 -8.54
C THR A 190 8.15 7.47 -8.53
N VAL A 191 7.12 7.19 -7.72
CA VAL A 191 6.68 5.82 -7.42
C VAL A 191 5.70 5.27 -8.46
N ALA A 192 4.75 6.07 -8.94
CA ALA A 192 3.76 5.58 -9.91
C ALA A 192 4.40 5.08 -11.22
N PRO A 193 5.34 5.79 -11.88
CA PRO A 193 5.94 5.30 -13.12
C PRO A 193 6.88 4.10 -12.91
N GLU A 194 7.46 3.90 -11.72
CA GLU A 194 8.30 2.74 -11.42
C GLU A 194 7.51 1.42 -11.49
N PHE A 195 6.24 1.46 -11.07
CA PHE A 195 5.38 0.27 -10.95
C PHE A 195 4.19 0.28 -11.93
N ALA A 196 4.21 1.16 -12.94
CA ALA A 196 3.12 1.37 -13.89
C ALA A 196 2.80 0.13 -14.75
N GLU A 197 3.78 -0.74 -14.97
CA GLU A 197 3.65 -1.96 -15.79
C GLU A 197 3.43 -3.21 -14.92
N ASP A 198 3.43 -3.07 -13.59
CA ASP A 198 3.33 -4.17 -12.65
C ASP A 198 1.87 -4.45 -12.30
N SER A 199 1.26 -5.42 -12.99
CA SER A 199 -0.18 -5.76 -12.88
C SER A 199 -0.66 -6.17 -11.50
N HIS A 200 0.27 -6.61 -10.64
CA HIS A 200 -0.01 -7.01 -9.26
C HIS A 200 0.03 -5.83 -8.27
N VAL A 201 0.36 -4.62 -8.72
CA VAL A 201 0.49 -3.42 -7.87
C VAL A 201 -0.81 -2.62 -7.83
N LEU A 202 -1.26 -2.33 -6.62
CA LEU A 202 -2.29 -1.33 -6.31
C LEU A 202 -1.62 -0.16 -5.58
N PHE A 203 -2.08 1.06 -5.81
CA PHE A 203 -1.53 2.25 -5.15
C PHE A 203 -2.51 2.80 -4.13
N GLU A 204 -2.08 3.00 -2.89
CA GLU A 204 -2.89 3.70 -1.87
C GLU A 204 -2.33 5.11 -1.65
N VAL A 205 -3.12 6.11 -2.07
CA VAL A 205 -2.67 7.50 -2.25
C VAL A 205 -2.10 8.10 -0.97
N TYR A 206 -2.77 7.82 0.15
CA TYR A 206 -2.44 8.34 1.47
C TYR A 206 -3.12 7.44 2.50
N ASN A 207 -2.31 6.85 3.40
CA ASN A 207 -2.76 5.94 4.45
C ASN A 207 -3.88 6.49 5.34
N GLU A 208 -3.60 7.54 6.12
CA GLU A 208 -4.54 8.09 7.09
C GLU A 208 -4.48 9.62 7.09
N PRO A 209 -5.27 10.28 6.23
CA PRO A 209 -5.41 11.73 6.27
C PRO A 209 -5.92 12.18 7.65
N ILE A 210 -5.07 12.91 8.40
CA ILE A 210 -5.34 13.21 9.82
C ILE A 210 -5.99 14.55 10.07
N HIS A 211 -5.88 15.56 9.20
CA HIS A 211 -6.57 16.84 9.34
C HIS A 211 -6.45 17.70 8.07
N PRO A 212 -7.41 18.63 7.82
CA PRO A 212 -8.59 18.94 8.63
C PRO A 212 -9.65 17.83 8.65
N PHE A 213 -10.39 17.70 9.75
CA PHE A 213 -11.67 16.97 9.80
C PHE A 213 -12.52 17.50 10.96
N GLN A 214 -13.84 17.29 10.89
CA GLN A 214 -14.74 17.76 11.93
C GLN A 214 -14.47 17.07 13.28
N GLY A 215 -14.23 17.88 14.32
CA GLY A 215 -13.81 17.38 15.64
C GLY A 215 -12.30 17.20 15.79
N HIS A 216 -11.45 17.69 14.87
CA HIS A 216 -9.98 17.56 14.99
C HIS A 216 -9.41 18.09 16.32
N TYR A 217 -10.02 19.12 16.92
CA TYR A 217 -9.62 19.63 18.24
C TYR A 217 -10.22 18.84 19.42
N GLU A 218 -11.20 17.98 19.17
CA GLU A 218 -11.86 17.09 20.13
C GLU A 218 -12.13 15.72 19.48
N PRO A 219 -11.10 14.88 19.26
CA PRO A 219 -11.20 13.66 18.43
C PRO A 219 -12.20 12.60 18.92
N ASN A 220 -12.77 12.80 20.11
CA ASN A 220 -13.84 11.98 20.69
C ASN A 220 -15.25 12.45 20.32
N VAL A 221 -15.39 13.61 19.68
CA VAL A 221 -16.67 14.10 19.16
C VAL A 221 -16.89 13.47 17.79
N ASP A 222 -17.92 12.64 17.69
CA ASP A 222 -18.37 12.09 16.42
C ASP A 222 -19.50 12.94 15.84
N VAL A 223 -19.47 13.15 14.53
CA VAL A 223 -20.54 13.82 13.79
C VAL A 223 -21.25 12.81 12.89
N ASP A 224 -22.56 12.99 12.75
CA ASP A 224 -23.37 12.14 11.89
C ASP A 224 -22.82 12.21 10.45
N PRO A 225 -22.73 11.07 9.75
CA PRO A 225 -22.17 11.06 8.41
C PRO A 225 -23.04 11.76 7.36
N THR A 226 -24.24 12.21 7.72
CA THR A 226 -25.10 13.03 6.86
C THR A 226 -25.06 14.51 7.18
N ASP A 227 -24.26 14.92 8.17
CA ASP A 227 -24.09 16.33 8.54
C ASP A 227 -23.31 17.11 7.46
N ASP A 228 -23.67 18.39 7.27
CA ASP A 228 -23.01 19.29 6.33
C ASP A 228 -21.50 19.40 6.60
N GLU A 229 -21.07 19.35 7.86
CA GLU A 229 -19.65 19.39 8.24
C GLU A 229 -18.89 18.11 7.85
N ALA A 230 -19.56 16.95 7.92
CA ALA A 230 -18.98 15.68 7.48
C ALA A 230 -18.86 15.63 5.95
N ILE A 231 -19.85 16.14 5.24
CA ILE A 231 -19.83 16.28 3.78
C ILE A 231 -18.71 17.23 3.35
N GLU A 232 -18.56 18.37 4.02
CA GLU A 232 -17.52 19.34 3.70
C GLU A 232 -16.11 18.84 4.00
N THR A 233 -15.94 18.03 5.05
CA THR A 233 -14.68 17.32 5.33
C THR A 233 -14.25 16.46 4.14
N TRP A 234 -15.20 15.70 3.55
CA TRP A 234 -14.93 14.88 2.37
C TRP A 234 -14.65 15.74 1.13
N ASN A 235 -15.40 16.80 0.89
CA ASN A 235 -15.17 17.69 -0.25
C ASN A 235 -13.78 18.33 -0.20
N THR A 236 -13.38 18.82 0.98
CA THR A 236 -12.04 19.39 1.21
C THR A 236 -10.94 18.36 0.93
N TRP A 237 -11.17 17.10 1.33
CA TRP A 237 -10.24 16.01 1.03
C TRP A 237 -10.17 15.70 -0.45
N LYS A 238 -11.33 15.59 -1.13
CA LYS A 238 -11.39 15.37 -2.57
C LYS A 238 -10.60 16.44 -3.32
N ASP A 239 -10.83 17.72 -3.02
CA ASP A 239 -10.13 18.82 -3.68
C ASP A 239 -8.62 18.77 -3.44
N ALA A 240 -8.17 18.40 -2.23
CA ALA A 240 -6.75 18.33 -1.88
C ALA A 240 -6.03 17.14 -2.53
N ALA A 241 -6.70 15.97 -2.58
CA ALA A 241 -6.09 14.71 -3.00
C ALA A 241 -6.29 14.37 -4.49
N GLN A 242 -7.28 14.98 -5.16
CA GLN A 242 -7.53 14.76 -6.60
C GLN A 242 -6.28 14.96 -7.46
N PRO A 243 -5.45 16.02 -7.25
CA PRO A 243 -4.21 16.16 -8.02
C PRO A 243 -3.25 14.97 -7.86
N TRP A 244 -3.20 14.32 -6.70
CA TRP A 244 -2.33 13.15 -6.49
C TRP A 244 -2.89 11.91 -7.20
N VAL A 245 -4.21 11.73 -7.19
CA VAL A 245 -4.90 10.69 -7.98
C VAL A 245 -4.61 10.89 -9.48
N ASP A 246 -4.70 12.12 -9.97
CA ASP A 246 -4.42 12.47 -11.37
C ASP A 246 -2.96 12.20 -11.74
N THR A 247 -2.01 12.52 -10.85
CA THR A 247 -0.59 12.21 -11.03
C THR A 247 -0.36 10.70 -11.14
N ILE A 248 -0.97 9.90 -10.26
CA ILE A 248 -0.86 8.44 -10.35
C ILE A 248 -1.45 7.94 -11.66
N ARG A 249 -2.69 8.32 -12.00
CA ARG A 249 -3.38 7.84 -13.20
C ARG A 249 -2.63 8.24 -14.49
N SER A 250 -2.00 9.40 -14.52
CA SER A 250 -1.22 9.88 -15.68
C SER A 250 0.07 9.07 -15.90
N ASN A 251 0.67 8.56 -14.83
CA ASN A 251 1.92 7.79 -14.90
C ASN A 251 1.69 6.27 -14.90
N ALA A 252 0.58 5.81 -14.34
CA ALA A 252 0.20 4.41 -14.18
C ALA A 252 -1.27 4.21 -14.63
N PRO A 253 -1.50 4.05 -15.94
CA PRO A 253 -2.85 4.15 -16.52
C PRO A 253 -3.76 2.98 -16.18
N GLN A 254 -3.24 1.83 -15.74
CA GLN A 254 -4.04 0.61 -15.51
C GLN A 254 -4.26 0.26 -14.04
N ASN A 255 -3.32 0.58 -13.14
CA ASN A 255 -3.37 0.17 -11.74
C ASN A 255 -4.65 0.63 -11.03
N VAL A 256 -5.11 -0.16 -10.06
CA VAL A 256 -6.18 0.24 -9.14
C VAL A 256 -5.60 1.28 -8.17
N ILE A 257 -6.33 2.37 -7.98
CA ILE A 257 -5.96 3.43 -7.02
C ILE A 257 -6.91 3.35 -5.83
N LEU A 258 -6.35 3.21 -4.64
CA LEU A 258 -7.04 3.17 -3.36
C LEU A 258 -6.96 4.54 -2.69
N ILE A 259 -8.10 5.08 -2.29
CA ILE A 259 -8.21 6.43 -1.76
C ILE A 259 -8.68 6.37 -0.31
N GLY A 260 -7.80 6.78 0.61
CA GLY A 260 -8.12 7.00 2.02
C GLY A 260 -9.04 8.18 2.25
N SER A 261 -9.33 8.47 3.51
CA SER A 261 -10.21 9.58 3.86
C SER A 261 -9.85 10.23 5.20
N PRO A 262 -10.29 11.46 5.48
CA PRO A 262 -9.99 12.12 6.74
C PRO A 262 -10.42 11.31 7.96
N ARG A 263 -9.90 11.70 9.13
CA ARG A 263 -10.13 10.99 10.40
C ARG A 263 -9.63 9.55 10.32
N TRP A 264 -8.37 9.38 9.91
CA TRP A 264 -7.71 8.07 9.81
C TRP A 264 -8.48 7.07 8.97
N SER A 265 -8.88 7.47 7.75
CA SER A 265 -9.58 6.63 6.78
C SER A 265 -10.91 6.04 7.31
N GLN A 266 -11.66 6.82 8.09
CA GLN A 266 -12.96 6.40 8.66
C GLN A 266 -14.18 7.04 7.98
N TRP A 267 -13.98 7.82 6.91
CA TRP A 267 -15.02 8.58 6.23
C TRP A 267 -15.46 7.95 4.88
N THR A 268 -15.19 6.66 4.66
CA THR A 268 -15.59 5.89 3.46
C THR A 268 -17.08 5.98 3.15
N TYR A 269 -17.94 6.27 4.15
CA TYR A 269 -19.35 6.58 3.95
C TYR A 269 -19.62 7.61 2.83
N GLN A 270 -18.77 8.62 2.69
CA GLN A 270 -18.97 9.70 1.72
C GLN A 270 -18.55 9.32 0.29
N ALA A 271 -17.76 8.26 0.13
CA ALA A 271 -17.21 7.86 -1.17
C ALA A 271 -18.26 7.76 -2.28
N PRO A 272 -19.35 6.97 -2.17
CA PRO A 272 -20.35 6.87 -3.22
C PRO A 272 -21.22 8.14 -3.41
N ARG A 273 -21.10 9.14 -2.53
CA ARG A 273 -21.91 10.37 -2.56
C ARG A 273 -21.22 11.49 -3.33
N ASN A 274 -19.90 11.53 -3.32
CA ASN A 274 -19.09 12.45 -4.11
C ASN A 274 -17.76 11.76 -4.47
N GLU A 275 -17.82 10.81 -5.41
CA GLU A 275 -16.65 10.05 -5.85
C GLU A 275 -15.55 10.95 -6.43
N PHE A 276 -14.29 10.54 -6.29
CA PHE A 276 -13.17 11.17 -6.99
C PHE A 276 -13.32 11.01 -8.51
N ASP A 277 -12.76 11.95 -9.27
CA ASP A 277 -12.75 11.88 -10.73
C ASP A 277 -11.63 10.93 -11.20
N GLY A 278 -11.93 10.05 -12.15
CA GLY A 278 -10.98 9.10 -12.72
C GLY A 278 -11.51 7.67 -12.78
N ASP A 279 -10.77 6.80 -13.45
CA ASP A 279 -11.13 5.40 -13.63
C ASP A 279 -10.37 4.48 -12.64
N ASN A 280 -10.89 3.27 -12.46
CA ASN A 280 -10.30 2.20 -11.66
C ASN A 280 -9.94 2.62 -10.22
N LEU A 281 -10.85 3.37 -9.59
CA LEU A 281 -10.71 3.88 -8.22
C LEU A 281 -11.50 3.02 -7.23
N ALA A 282 -10.91 2.76 -6.07
CA ALA A 282 -11.53 2.14 -4.91
C ALA A 282 -11.23 2.96 -3.64
N TYR A 283 -11.97 2.72 -2.57
CA TYR A 283 -11.90 3.54 -1.36
C TYR A 283 -11.48 2.73 -0.15
N THR A 284 -10.64 3.31 0.69
CA THR A 284 -10.12 2.60 1.85
C THR A 284 -10.90 2.89 3.13
N GLY A 285 -10.81 1.94 4.06
CA GLY A 285 -11.37 2.07 5.40
C GLY A 285 -10.41 1.51 6.44
N HIS A 286 -10.17 2.23 7.53
CA HIS A 286 -9.34 1.75 8.64
C HIS A 286 -10.13 1.65 9.94
N VAL A 287 -10.03 0.52 10.63
CA VAL A 287 -10.86 0.28 11.81
C VAL A 287 -10.18 -0.59 12.86
N TYR A 288 -10.14 -0.12 14.11
CA TYR A 288 -9.60 -0.88 15.24
C TYR A 288 -10.61 -1.04 16.38
N ALA A 289 -10.38 -2.02 17.26
CA ALA A 289 -11.22 -2.37 18.40
C ALA A 289 -11.28 -1.29 19.50
N HIS A 290 -11.96 -0.16 19.23
CA HIS A 290 -12.16 0.91 20.22
C HIS A 290 -13.63 1.03 20.66
N PRO A 291 -13.94 1.47 21.89
CA PRO A 291 -15.33 1.59 22.36
C PRO A 291 -16.24 2.50 21.53
N SER A 292 -15.64 3.45 20.80
CA SER A 292 -16.34 4.34 19.87
C SER A 292 -16.30 3.82 18.43
N LEU A 293 -16.10 2.52 18.22
CA LEU A 293 -16.02 1.85 16.93
C LEU A 293 -17.17 2.33 16.05
N ARG A 294 -16.84 2.96 14.92
CA ARG A 294 -17.86 3.34 13.95
C ARG A 294 -18.54 2.08 13.42
N PRO A 295 -19.88 2.03 13.36
CA PRO A 295 -20.60 0.85 12.90
C PRO A 295 -20.10 0.41 11.52
N LEU A 296 -19.47 -0.77 11.46
CA LEU A 296 -18.82 -1.29 10.24
C LEU A 296 -19.78 -1.30 9.05
N SER A 297 -20.98 -1.83 9.28
CA SER A 297 -22.03 -1.91 8.26
C SER A 297 -22.44 -0.55 7.71
N THR A 298 -22.49 0.51 8.52
CA THR A 298 -22.88 1.85 8.05
C THR A 298 -21.73 2.53 7.32
N TYR A 299 -20.53 2.57 7.91
CA TYR A 299 -19.44 3.39 7.37
C TYR A 299 -18.67 2.73 6.23
N PHE A 300 -18.70 1.40 6.11
CA PHE A 300 -17.95 0.66 5.10
C PHE A 300 -18.85 -0.32 4.32
N GLY A 301 -19.80 -0.97 4.99
CA GLY A 301 -20.70 -1.95 4.36
C GLY A 301 -21.80 -1.37 3.48
N GLU A 302 -22.32 -0.18 3.79
CA GLU A 302 -23.25 0.55 2.92
C GLU A 302 -22.53 1.08 1.68
N PRO A 303 -21.37 1.77 1.79
CA PRO A 303 -20.56 2.15 0.64
C PRO A 303 -20.17 1.00 -0.28
N SER A 304 -19.85 -0.17 0.27
CA SER A 304 -19.42 -1.34 -0.52
C SER A 304 -20.48 -1.84 -1.52
N ARG A 305 -21.72 -1.38 -1.41
CA ARG A 305 -22.81 -1.66 -2.37
C ARG A 305 -22.78 -0.76 -3.60
N HIS A 306 -21.96 0.28 -3.59
CA HIS A 306 -21.93 1.34 -4.61
C HIS A 306 -20.53 1.56 -5.19
N VAL A 307 -19.48 1.38 -4.37
CA VAL A 307 -18.07 1.51 -4.77
C VAL A 307 -17.25 0.36 -4.21
N PRO A 308 -16.13 -0.04 -4.84
CA PRO A 308 -15.24 -1.03 -4.23
C PRO A 308 -14.58 -0.48 -2.97
N VAL A 309 -14.60 -1.27 -1.91
CA VAL A 309 -14.04 -0.89 -0.61
C VAL A 309 -12.92 -1.86 -0.21
N PHE A 310 -11.79 -1.28 0.20
CA PHE A 310 -10.64 -1.98 0.76
C PHE A 310 -10.45 -1.57 2.23
N MET A 311 -10.65 -2.49 3.15
CA MET A 311 -10.25 -2.30 4.54
C MET A 311 -8.74 -2.55 4.66
N THR A 312 -7.94 -1.54 4.27
CA THR A 312 -6.48 -1.64 4.14
C THR A 312 -5.76 -1.74 5.49
N GLU A 313 -6.43 -1.36 6.57
CA GLU A 313 -6.01 -1.70 7.93
C GLU A 313 -7.20 -2.01 8.82
N PHE A 314 -7.05 -3.06 9.62
CA PHE A 314 -7.92 -3.27 10.76
C PHE A 314 -7.26 -4.21 11.76
N GLY A 315 -7.78 -4.23 12.98
CA GLY A 315 -7.32 -5.20 13.97
C GLY A 315 -7.73 -4.93 15.41
N TRP A 316 -7.24 -5.79 16.28
CA TRP A 316 -7.37 -5.69 17.73
C TRP A 316 -6.15 -6.31 18.39
N GLY A 317 -5.92 -5.96 19.65
CA GLY A 317 -4.94 -6.60 20.50
C GLY A 317 -5.50 -6.80 21.90
N PRO A 318 -5.15 -7.90 22.58
CA PRO A 318 -5.51 -8.08 24.00
C PRO A 318 -4.85 -7.05 24.91
N TYR A 319 -3.79 -6.39 24.42
CA TYR A 319 -3.02 -5.34 25.07
C TYR A 319 -2.75 -4.20 24.09
N GLY A 320 -2.37 -3.03 24.62
CA GLY A 320 -2.01 -1.87 23.82
C GLY A 320 -2.76 -0.61 24.26
N ALA A 321 -2.77 0.38 23.38
CA ALA A 321 -3.57 1.59 23.56
C ALA A 321 -5.06 1.25 23.67
N GLU A 322 -5.83 2.11 24.35
CA GLU A 322 -7.26 1.87 24.61
C GLU A 322 -8.06 1.61 23.33
N TRP A 323 -7.69 2.28 22.24
CA TRP A 323 -8.34 2.15 20.93
C TRP A 323 -7.94 0.93 20.10
N LEU A 324 -7.10 0.05 20.65
CA LEU A 324 -6.72 -1.22 20.02
C LEU A 324 -7.26 -2.43 20.81
N LYS A 325 -7.85 -2.23 21.99
CA LYS A 325 -8.14 -3.32 22.92
C LYS A 325 -9.36 -4.10 22.46
N GLY A 326 -9.14 -5.37 22.09
CA GLY A 326 -10.20 -6.29 21.74
C GLY A 326 -9.79 -7.75 21.90
N THR A 327 -10.68 -8.64 21.50
CA THR A 327 -10.57 -10.10 21.63
C THR A 327 -11.01 -10.80 20.34
N ALA A 328 -10.60 -12.06 20.18
CA ALA A 328 -11.05 -12.85 19.04
C ALA A 328 -12.56 -13.12 19.11
N GLU A 329 -13.09 -13.35 20.31
CA GLU A 329 -14.49 -13.73 20.55
C GLU A 329 -15.49 -12.59 20.34
N VAL A 330 -15.04 -11.34 20.39
CA VAL A 330 -15.87 -10.15 20.15
C VAL A 330 -15.45 -9.51 18.83
N GLU A 331 -14.38 -8.71 18.83
CA GLU A 331 -14.01 -7.92 17.66
C GLU A 331 -13.55 -8.78 16.49
N GLY A 332 -12.89 -9.91 16.75
CA GLY A 332 -12.51 -10.85 15.69
C GLY A 332 -13.69 -11.45 14.94
N GLU A 333 -14.71 -11.94 15.66
CA GLU A 333 -15.93 -12.45 15.03
C GLU A 333 -16.78 -11.33 14.43
N GLU A 334 -16.77 -10.10 14.97
CA GLU A 334 -17.44 -8.94 14.34
C GLU A 334 -16.83 -8.58 12.99
N PHE A 335 -15.50 -8.49 12.90
CA PHE A 335 -14.81 -8.25 11.63
C PHE A 335 -15.05 -9.37 10.63
N LYS A 336 -14.93 -10.62 11.08
CA LYS A 336 -15.20 -11.79 10.24
C LYS A 336 -16.63 -11.78 9.70
N ALA A 337 -17.62 -11.56 10.55
CA ALA A 337 -19.02 -11.47 10.14
C ALA A 337 -19.23 -10.30 9.16
N PHE A 338 -18.55 -9.17 9.35
CA PHE A 338 -18.61 -8.07 8.40
C PHE A 338 -18.09 -8.48 7.01
N PHE A 339 -16.90 -9.09 6.92
CA PHE A 339 -16.34 -9.52 5.63
C PHE A 339 -17.07 -10.70 4.97
N GLU A 340 -17.81 -11.50 5.73
CA GLU A 340 -18.68 -12.54 5.19
C GLU A 340 -19.97 -11.98 4.57
N ASN A 341 -20.42 -10.81 5.04
CA ASN A 341 -21.69 -10.20 4.62
C ASN A 341 -21.53 -9.05 3.61
N HIS A 342 -20.31 -8.63 3.32
CA HIS A 342 -20.01 -7.51 2.43
C HIS A 342 -18.83 -7.83 1.51
N ASP A 343 -18.94 -7.47 0.23
CA ASP A 343 -17.87 -7.58 -0.77
C ASP A 343 -16.77 -6.53 -0.51
N VAL A 344 -16.00 -6.75 0.55
CA VAL A 344 -14.93 -5.85 1.03
C VAL A 344 -13.61 -6.60 1.02
N HIS A 345 -12.62 -6.00 0.36
CA HIS A 345 -11.23 -6.46 0.40
C HIS A 345 -10.62 -6.09 1.75
N TRP A 346 -9.68 -6.87 2.29
CA TRP A 346 -9.15 -6.56 3.63
C TRP A 346 -7.71 -7.00 3.86
N GLN A 347 -7.01 -6.19 4.66
CA GLN A 347 -5.62 -6.43 5.08
C GLN A 347 -5.50 -6.25 6.58
N VAL A 348 -5.26 -7.34 7.30
CA VAL A 348 -5.14 -7.30 8.76
C VAL A 348 -3.80 -6.68 9.18
N TRP A 349 -3.82 -5.81 10.19
CA TRP A 349 -2.63 -5.22 10.78
C TRP A 349 -2.19 -5.98 12.06
N CYS A 350 -0.93 -6.36 12.24
CA CYS A 350 0.09 -6.56 11.22
C CYS A 350 1.00 -7.75 11.54
N PHE A 351 1.64 -8.29 10.50
CA PHE A 351 2.58 -9.39 10.59
C PHE A 351 3.96 -8.89 11.07
N ASP A 352 4.05 -8.58 12.36
CA ASP A 352 5.27 -8.14 13.03
C ASP A 352 5.29 -8.58 14.49
N SER A 353 6.46 -8.48 15.14
CA SER A 353 6.65 -8.75 16.57
C SER A 353 6.77 -7.49 17.45
N LYS A 354 6.71 -6.29 16.84
CA LYS A 354 6.92 -5.00 17.54
C LYS A 354 5.78 -4.02 17.32
N TRP A 355 5.32 -3.86 16.09
CA TRP A 355 4.18 -3.02 15.76
C TRP A 355 2.90 -3.65 16.29
N SER A 356 1.99 -2.81 16.77
CA SER A 356 0.78 -3.24 17.46
C SER A 356 -0.47 -2.87 16.66
N PRO A 357 -1.52 -3.70 16.67
CA PRO A 357 -1.54 -5.06 17.22
C PRO A 357 -0.63 -6.06 16.45
N ALA A 358 0.19 -6.81 17.19
CA ALA A 358 1.20 -7.71 16.65
C ALA A 358 0.63 -9.12 16.44
N MET A 359 0.78 -9.70 15.25
CA MET A 359 0.47 -11.11 15.00
C MET A 359 1.51 -12.09 15.56
N LEU A 360 2.70 -11.59 15.89
CA LEU A 360 3.83 -12.41 16.34
C LEU A 360 4.28 -12.00 17.75
N ASP A 361 4.71 -12.98 18.53
CA ASP A 361 5.44 -12.75 19.76
C ASP A 361 6.87 -12.28 19.49
N HIS A 362 7.57 -11.79 20.51
CA HIS A 362 8.93 -11.24 20.38
C HIS A 362 9.98 -12.25 19.90
N ASP A 363 9.70 -13.55 19.98
CA ASP A 363 10.51 -14.63 19.43
C ASP A 363 10.13 -15.01 17.99
N TRP A 364 9.24 -14.23 17.36
CA TRP A 364 8.71 -14.40 16.01
C TRP A 364 7.77 -15.61 15.81
N SER A 365 7.36 -16.28 16.89
CA SER A 365 6.29 -17.26 16.84
C SER A 365 4.92 -16.59 16.67
N ILE A 366 3.98 -17.28 16.02
CA ILE A 366 2.62 -16.78 15.84
C ILE A 366 1.87 -16.82 17.18
N ASN A 367 1.23 -15.71 17.54
CA ASN A 367 0.42 -15.63 18.76
C ASN A 367 -1.06 -15.92 18.48
N SER A 368 -1.93 -15.78 19.48
CA SER A 368 -3.37 -16.07 19.32
C SER A 368 -4.08 -15.13 18.34
N TYR A 369 -3.67 -13.86 18.27
CA TYR A 369 -4.21 -12.90 17.30
C TYR A 369 -3.79 -13.27 15.88
N GLY A 370 -2.51 -13.59 15.69
CA GLY A 370 -2.00 -14.08 14.40
C GLY A 370 -2.67 -15.39 13.97
N THR A 371 -2.85 -16.34 14.90
CA THR A 371 -3.47 -17.64 14.63
C THR A 371 -4.92 -17.48 14.14
N PHE A 372 -5.69 -16.58 14.77
CA PHE A 372 -7.07 -16.30 14.35
C PHE A 372 -7.12 -15.88 12.87
N TRP A 373 -6.29 -14.91 12.47
CA TRP A 373 -6.29 -14.41 11.09
C TRP A 373 -5.67 -15.37 10.08
N GLN A 374 -4.68 -16.15 10.50
CA GLN A 374 -4.15 -17.26 9.71
C GLN A 374 -5.27 -18.26 9.38
N ASP A 375 -6.08 -18.65 10.38
CA ASP A 375 -7.20 -19.56 10.18
C ASP A 375 -8.28 -18.97 9.25
N VAL A 376 -8.58 -17.67 9.38
CA VAL A 376 -9.54 -16.98 8.48
C VAL A 376 -9.01 -16.93 7.04
N LEU A 377 -7.74 -16.58 6.84
CA LEU A 377 -7.10 -16.61 5.50
C LEU A 377 -7.12 -18.02 4.91
N ALA A 378 -6.80 -19.04 5.71
CA ALA A 378 -6.83 -20.43 5.28
C ALA A 378 -8.24 -20.89 4.88
N GLN A 379 -9.28 -20.48 5.60
CA GLN A 379 -10.67 -20.75 5.23
C GLN A 379 -11.06 -20.10 3.90
N GLN A 380 -10.52 -18.91 3.60
CA GLN A 380 -10.83 -18.14 2.40
C GLN A 380 -9.86 -18.38 1.22
N ARG A 381 -8.90 -19.31 1.35
CA ARG A 381 -7.76 -19.53 0.44
C ARG A 381 -8.07 -19.72 -1.05
N SER A 382 -9.32 -20.02 -1.41
CA SER A 382 -9.78 -20.28 -2.78
C SER A 382 -11.03 -19.46 -3.16
N SER A 383 -11.43 -18.50 -2.32
CA SER A 383 -12.67 -17.73 -2.48
C SER A 383 -12.42 -16.44 -3.25
N ALA A 384 -13.18 -16.21 -4.34
CA ALA A 384 -13.13 -14.98 -5.15
C ALA A 384 -11.70 -14.58 -5.55
N LEU A 385 -10.97 -15.53 -6.14
CA LEU A 385 -9.62 -15.31 -6.67
C LEU A 385 -9.68 -15.02 -8.17
N PRO A 386 -8.67 -14.31 -8.73
CA PRO A 386 -8.53 -14.22 -10.18
C PRO A 386 -8.30 -15.59 -10.80
N GLU A 387 -8.82 -15.80 -12.00
CA GLU A 387 -8.55 -16.98 -12.79
C GLU A 387 -7.34 -16.77 -13.71
N THR A 388 -6.60 -17.85 -13.96
CA THR A 388 -5.64 -17.86 -15.06
C THR A 388 -6.44 -17.77 -16.35
N THR A 389 -6.23 -16.74 -17.16
CA THR A 389 -6.84 -16.63 -18.49
C THR A 389 -6.51 -17.88 -19.31
N GLY A 390 -7.48 -18.77 -19.44
CA GLY A 390 -7.41 -19.91 -20.34
C GLY A 390 -7.66 -19.44 -21.76
N PHE A 391 -6.67 -18.83 -22.39
CA PHE A 391 -6.63 -18.81 -23.85
C PHE A 391 -6.03 -20.14 -24.29
N GLU A 392 -6.89 -21.12 -24.55
CA GLU A 392 -6.56 -22.32 -25.34
C GLU A 392 -6.16 -21.97 -26.77
#